data_AF-A0A961TFW9-F1
#
_entry.id   AF-A0A961TFW9-F1
#
_cell.length_a   1.000
_cell.length_b   1.000
_cell.length_c   1.000
_cell.angle_alpha   90.00
_cell.angle_beta   90.00
_cell.angle_gamma   90.00
#
_symmetry.space_group_name_H-M   'P 1'
#
loop_
_entity.id
_entity.type
_entity.pdbx_description
1 polymer ?
#
loop_
_entity_poly.entity_id
_entity_poly.type
_entity_poly.pdbx_seq_one_letter_code
_entity_poly.pdbx_strand_id
1 'polypeptide(L)'
;FYTTAGSYSDITVSATLRAATGDEPVMRVTPLGRLSANEDVVAVDLPVPAYQRLLSAIKASFLTGANGRTIHLAGASIGPGDAFFLAEGHFNIFNPCNQWVGRMLHSAGIKIGIWTPTTHSLLASLRWLGPPSIKPR
;
A
#
# COMPACT_ATOMS: atom_id res chain seq x y z
N PHE A 1 -15.75 -5.14 -5.12
CA PHE A 1 -15.22 -3.75 -4.96
C PHE A 1 -13.94 -3.50 -5.78
N TYR A 2 -13.65 -4.27 -6.85
CA TYR A 2 -12.55 -4.02 -7.81
C TYR A 2 -13.05 -3.65 -9.22
N THR A 3 -14.34 -3.39 -9.37
CA THR A 3 -14.96 -3.17 -10.68
C THR A 3 -15.38 -1.72 -10.81
N THR A 4 -14.42 -0.82 -11.02
CA THR A 4 -14.60 0.47 -11.74
C THR A 4 -13.31 1.29 -11.73
N ALA A 5 -12.42 1.02 -12.68
CA ALA A 5 -11.61 2.03 -13.39
C ALA A 5 -10.91 1.31 -14.55
N GLY A 6 -11.05 1.87 -15.76
CA GLY A 6 -10.76 1.20 -17.03
C GLY A 6 -9.31 0.81 -17.27
N SER A 7 -9.16 -0.14 -18.20
CA SER A 7 -7.93 -0.75 -18.72
C SER A 7 -7.13 -1.63 -17.74
N TYR A 8 -7.75 -2.71 -17.29
CA TYR A 8 -7.09 -3.85 -16.65
C TYR A 8 -7.57 -5.19 -17.24
N SER A 9 -7.77 -5.26 -18.56
CA SER A 9 -8.14 -6.49 -19.25
C SER A 9 -7.11 -7.62 -19.08
N ASP A 10 -5.87 -7.27 -18.71
CA ASP A 10 -4.79 -8.22 -18.45
C ASP A 10 -4.46 -8.42 -16.97
N ILE A 11 -5.21 -7.82 -16.03
CA ILE A 11 -5.27 -8.41 -14.67
C ILE A 11 -6.04 -9.69 -14.86
N THR A 12 -5.28 -10.73 -15.20
CA THR A 12 -5.79 -12.05 -15.43
C THR A 12 -6.64 -12.39 -14.23
N VAL A 13 -7.91 -12.60 -14.56
CA VAL A 13 -9.02 -13.01 -13.72
C VAL A 13 -8.59 -14.07 -12.68
N SER A 14 -7.54 -14.86 -12.94
CA SER A 14 -6.91 -15.81 -12.00
C SER A 14 -6.28 -15.21 -10.74
N ALA A 15 -5.60 -14.06 -10.81
CA ALA A 15 -4.98 -13.42 -9.64
C ALA A 15 -6.05 -12.74 -8.75
N THR A 16 -7.07 -12.18 -9.38
CA THR A 16 -8.23 -11.59 -8.69
C THR A 16 -9.15 -12.66 -8.13
N LEU A 17 -9.31 -13.82 -8.79
CA LEU A 17 -10.20 -14.87 -8.29
C LEU A 17 -9.71 -15.44 -6.97
N ARG A 18 -8.40 -15.67 -6.77
CA ARG A 18 -7.91 -16.16 -5.46
C ARG A 18 -8.01 -15.11 -4.35
N ALA A 19 -7.92 -13.82 -4.67
CA ALA A 19 -8.17 -12.75 -3.72
C ALA A 19 -9.68 -12.49 -3.47
N ALA A 20 -10.54 -12.96 -4.36
CA ALA A 20 -12.00 -12.79 -4.27
C ALA A 20 -12.73 -14.04 -3.74
N THR A 21 -12.05 -15.18 -3.60
CA THR A 21 -12.62 -16.45 -3.09
C THR A 21 -12.43 -16.69 -1.57
N GLY A 22 -11.82 -15.76 -0.82
CA GLY A 22 -11.48 -15.91 0.62
C GLY A 22 -10.10 -16.57 0.82
N ASP A 23 -9.24 -16.23 1.78
CA ASP A 23 -9.41 -15.51 3.05
C ASP A 23 -8.17 -14.70 3.51
N GLU A 24 -7.09 -14.64 2.73
CA GLU A 24 -5.80 -14.09 3.20
C GLU A 24 -5.41 -12.79 2.48
N PRO A 25 -5.09 -11.71 3.22
CA PRO A 25 -4.59 -10.48 2.62
C PRO A 25 -3.19 -10.70 2.04
N VAL A 26 -2.84 -9.95 0.99
CA VAL A 26 -1.52 -10.03 0.35
C VAL A 26 -0.87 -8.67 0.16
N MET A 27 0.45 -8.64 0.26
CA MET A 27 1.29 -7.51 -0.12
C MET A 27 1.94 -7.80 -1.48
N ARG A 28 1.64 -6.95 -2.47
CA ARG A 28 2.37 -6.93 -3.75
C ARG A 28 3.56 -5.99 -3.63
N VAL A 29 4.74 -6.49 -3.96
CA VAL A 29 5.97 -5.71 -4.02
C VAL A 29 6.43 -5.65 -5.46
N THR A 30 6.55 -4.45 -6.01
CA THR A 30 7.02 -4.21 -7.38
C THR A 30 8.27 -3.32 -7.33
N PRO A 31 9.36 -3.70 -8.01
CA PRO A 31 10.52 -2.81 -8.15
C PRO A 31 10.12 -1.61 -9.01
N LEU A 32 10.28 -0.42 -8.45
CA LEU A 32 10.10 0.83 -9.18
C LEU A 32 11.47 1.46 -9.45
N GLY A 33 11.62 2.03 -10.64
CA GLY A 33 12.77 2.87 -10.96
C GLY A 33 12.77 4.18 -10.18
N ARG A 34 13.62 5.13 -10.58
CA ARG A 34 13.64 6.46 -9.97
C ARG A 34 12.29 7.15 -10.23
N LEU A 35 11.56 7.44 -9.16
CA LEU A 35 10.31 8.20 -9.22
C LEU A 35 10.61 9.69 -9.10
N SER A 36 9.89 10.49 -9.89
CA SER A 36 9.87 11.95 -9.79
C SER A 36 8.48 12.38 -9.37
N ALA A 37 8.39 13.37 -8.47
CA ALA A 37 7.11 13.93 -8.07
C ALA A 37 6.37 14.53 -9.28
N ASN A 38 5.07 14.28 -9.36
CA ASN A 38 4.17 14.80 -10.38
C ASN A 38 2.74 14.85 -9.82
N GLU A 39 1.73 15.01 -10.67
CA GLU A 39 0.32 15.06 -10.26
C GLU A 39 -0.18 13.80 -9.53
N ASP A 40 0.40 12.65 -9.86
CA ASP A 40 0.05 11.33 -9.31
C ASP A 40 1.06 10.79 -8.27
N VAL A 41 2.22 11.44 -8.14
CA VAL A 41 3.32 11.04 -7.24
C VAL A 41 3.63 12.15 -6.26
N VAL A 42 3.26 11.92 -4.99
CA VAL A 42 3.52 12.86 -3.90
C VAL A 42 4.85 12.53 -3.23
N ALA A 43 5.79 13.48 -3.25
CA ALA A 43 7.03 13.38 -2.48
C ALA A 43 6.77 13.70 -1.00
N VAL A 44 7.38 12.91 -0.12
CA VAL A 44 7.28 13.09 1.33
C VAL A 44 8.67 13.01 1.95
N ASP A 45 9.15 14.12 2.46
CA ASP A 45 10.43 14.19 3.17
C ASP A 45 10.28 13.71 4.61
N LEU A 46 11.02 12.68 4.98
CA LEU A 46 11.00 12.09 6.31
C LEU A 46 12.38 12.19 6.97
N PRO A 47 12.49 12.71 8.20
CA PRO A 47 13.67 12.53 9.02
C PRO A 47 13.97 11.03 9.19
N VAL A 48 15.25 10.67 9.33
CA VAL A 48 15.68 9.26 9.47
C VAL A 48 14.86 8.48 10.50
N PRO A 49 14.57 8.99 11.72
CA PRO A 49 13.75 8.26 12.68
C PRO A 49 12.32 7.99 12.21
N ALA A 50 11.70 8.93 11.47
CA ALA A 50 10.36 8.76 10.92
C ALA A 50 10.33 7.72 9.80
N TYR A 51 11.35 7.73 8.94
CA TYR A 51 11.51 6.73 7.90
C TYR A 51 11.71 5.32 8.46
N GLN A 52 12.49 5.16 9.54
CA GLN A 52 12.65 3.86 10.19
C GLN A 52 11.34 3.34 10.80
N ARG A 53 10.51 4.21 11.38
CA ARG A 53 9.17 3.83 11.84
C ARG A 53 8.27 3.39 10.69
N LEU A 54 8.28 4.12 9.58
CA LEU A 54 7.53 3.74 8.36
C LEU A 54 7.94 2.34 7.89
N LEU A 55 9.24 2.09 7.74
CA LEU A 55 9.75 0.78 7.31
C LEU A 55 9.37 -0.32 8.29
N SER A 56 9.42 -0.05 9.59
CA SER A 56 9.03 -1.03 10.62
C SER A 56 7.54 -1.38 10.54
N ALA A 57 6.67 -0.38 10.34
CA ALA A 57 5.24 -0.59 10.18
C ALA A 57 4.89 -1.34 8.88
N ILE A 58 5.57 -1.02 7.78
CA ILE A 58 5.42 -1.75 6.50
C ILE A 58 5.86 -3.21 6.69
N LYS A 59 7.01 -3.47 7.32
CA LYS A 59 7.48 -4.83 7.62
C LYS A 59 6.50 -5.61 8.48
N ALA A 60 5.91 -4.97 9.50
CA ALA A 60 4.89 -5.57 10.35
C ALA A 60 3.56 -5.86 9.62
N SER A 61 3.40 -5.41 8.37
CA SER A 61 2.25 -5.75 7.54
C SER A 61 2.41 -7.06 6.79
N PHE A 62 3.58 -7.70 6.84
CA PHE A 62 3.82 -9.00 6.21
C PHE A 62 3.67 -10.12 7.24
N LEU A 63 2.97 -11.18 6.84
CA LEU A 63 2.94 -12.41 7.63
C LEU A 63 4.31 -13.09 7.54
N THR A 64 4.83 -13.52 8.69
CA THR A 64 6.13 -14.20 8.78
C THR A 64 5.96 -15.65 9.23
N GLY A 65 6.69 -16.56 8.60
CA GLY A 65 6.69 -17.96 8.98
C GLY A 65 7.54 -18.23 10.22
N ALA A 66 7.56 -19.48 10.68
CA ALA A 66 8.33 -19.90 11.86
C ALA A 66 9.84 -19.61 11.77
N ASN A 67 10.37 -19.40 10.56
CA ASN A 67 11.76 -19.02 10.31
C ASN A 67 12.03 -17.50 10.37
N GLY A 68 11.02 -16.69 10.74
CA GLY A 68 11.11 -15.24 10.78
C GLY A 68 11.17 -14.55 9.41
N ARG A 69 10.92 -15.29 8.31
CA ARG A 69 10.92 -14.74 6.94
C ARG A 69 9.49 -14.49 6.48
N THR A 70 9.32 -13.49 5.62
CA THR A 70 8.04 -13.22 4.96
C THR A 70 7.63 -14.42 4.10
N ILE A 71 6.34 -14.73 4.10
CA ILE A 71 5.82 -15.88 3.36
C ILE A 71 5.55 -15.45 1.91
N HIS A 72 6.43 -15.88 1.00
CA HIS A 72 6.32 -15.61 -0.43
C HIS A 72 5.33 -16.57 -1.11
N LEU A 73 4.41 -16.02 -1.90
CA LEU A 73 3.46 -16.76 -2.72
C LEU A 73 4.07 -17.05 -4.10
N ALA A 74 4.85 -18.13 -4.18
CA ALA A 74 5.48 -18.54 -5.42
C ALA A 74 4.44 -18.79 -6.53
N GLY A 75 4.73 -18.29 -7.74
CA GLY A 75 3.86 -18.44 -8.91
C GLY A 75 2.75 -17.37 -9.04
N ALA A 76 2.61 -16.47 -8.07
CA ALA A 76 1.75 -15.29 -8.20
C ALA A 76 2.57 -14.09 -8.74
N SER A 77 2.16 -13.55 -9.88
CA SER A 77 2.74 -12.38 -10.51
C SER A 77 1.72 -11.71 -11.43
N ILE A 78 1.74 -10.38 -11.53
CA ILE A 78 0.90 -9.61 -12.46
C ILE A 78 1.76 -8.70 -13.36
N GLY A 79 3.06 -8.56 -13.08
CA GLY A 79 3.95 -7.74 -13.89
C GLY A 79 5.42 -8.08 -13.71
N PRO A 80 6.29 -7.54 -14.58
CA PRO A 80 7.71 -7.88 -14.57
C PRO A 80 8.37 -7.58 -13.23
N GLY A 81 8.95 -8.62 -12.62
CA GLY A 81 9.73 -8.51 -11.38
C GLY A 81 8.90 -8.27 -10.12
N ASP A 82 7.57 -8.34 -10.18
CA ASP A 82 6.77 -8.28 -8.96
C ASP A 82 6.77 -9.60 -8.18
N ALA A 83 6.47 -9.50 -6.89
CA ALA A 83 6.34 -10.63 -5.99
C ALA A 83 5.18 -10.41 -5.03
N PHE A 84 4.51 -11.49 -4.65
CA PHE A 84 3.38 -11.47 -3.72
C PHE A 84 3.76 -12.17 -2.42
N PHE A 85 3.36 -11.57 -1.30
CA PHE A 85 3.60 -12.11 0.03
C PHE A 85 2.30 -12.13 0.82
N LEU A 86 2.15 -13.08 1.75
CA LEU A 86 1.06 -13.02 2.71
C LEU A 86 1.22 -11.80 3.61
N ALA A 87 0.09 -11.16 3.91
CA ALA A 87 0.01 -9.97 4.73
C ALA A 87 -0.66 -10.29 6.08
N GLU A 88 -0.51 -9.37 7.02
CA GLU A 88 -1.25 -9.39 8.28
C GLU A 88 -2.62 -8.72 8.15
N GLY A 89 -3.62 -9.23 8.88
CA GLY A 89 -4.96 -8.64 9.00
C GLY A 89 -5.99 -9.14 7.97
N HIS A 90 -6.97 -8.29 7.63
CA HIS A 90 -8.00 -8.60 6.63
C HIS A 90 -8.35 -7.34 5.82
N PHE A 91 -8.43 -7.49 4.51
CA PHE A 91 -8.98 -6.44 3.63
C PHE A 91 -10.50 -6.60 3.56
N ASN A 92 -11.22 -5.54 3.89
CA ASN A 92 -12.67 -5.45 3.70
C ASN A 92 -13.05 -4.00 3.33
N ILE A 93 -14.34 -3.74 3.14
CA ILE A 93 -14.83 -2.41 2.74
C ILE A 93 -14.50 -1.30 3.77
N PHE A 94 -14.34 -1.65 5.05
CA PHE A 94 -13.96 -0.74 6.13
C PHE A 94 -12.43 -0.65 6.32
N ASN A 95 -11.67 -1.57 5.73
CA ASN A 95 -10.21 -1.59 5.78
C ASN A 95 -9.59 -1.78 4.37
N PRO A 96 -9.78 -0.83 3.45
CA PRO A 96 -9.21 -0.87 2.11
C PRO A 96 -7.72 -0.52 2.12
N CYS A 97 -7.06 -0.73 0.98
CA CYS A 97 -5.65 -0.41 0.77
C CYS A 97 -5.29 1.05 1.12
N ASN A 98 -6.16 2.02 0.81
CA ASN A 98 -5.91 3.43 1.14
C ASN A 98 -5.88 3.68 2.66
N GLN A 99 -6.66 2.91 3.44
CA GLN A 99 -6.59 2.99 4.90
C GLN A 99 -5.27 2.42 5.42
N TRP A 100 -4.78 1.34 4.81
CA TRP A 100 -3.47 0.79 5.13
C TRP A 100 -2.37 1.83 4.85
N VAL A 101 -2.38 2.50 3.68
CA VAL A 101 -1.41 3.56 3.38
C VAL A 101 -1.50 4.69 4.41
N GLY A 102 -2.71 5.14 4.75
CA GLY A 102 -2.93 6.15 5.80
C GLY A 102 -2.28 5.75 7.12
N ARG A 103 -2.50 4.51 7.60
CA ARG A 103 -1.87 4.01 8.83
C ARG A 103 -0.34 3.95 8.75
N MET A 104 0.23 3.58 7.60
CA MET A 104 1.68 3.57 7.41
C MET A 104 2.25 4.99 7.53
N LEU A 105 1.63 5.98 6.87
CA LEU A 105 2.02 7.38 6.98
C LEU A 105 1.87 7.90 8.42
N HIS A 106 0.77 7.55 9.09
CA HIS A 106 0.54 7.90 10.49
C HIS A 106 1.63 7.34 11.42
N SER A 107 2.07 6.10 11.20
CA SER A 107 3.17 5.49 11.98
C SER A 107 4.51 6.23 11.81
N ALA A 108 4.71 6.88 10.66
CA ALA A 108 5.87 7.74 10.41
C ALA A 108 5.76 9.10 11.16
N GLY A 109 4.59 9.44 11.71
CA GLY A 109 4.31 10.73 12.35
C GLY A 109 3.71 11.76 11.38
N ILE A 110 3.30 11.34 10.18
CA ILE A 110 2.56 12.20 9.26
C ILE A 110 1.11 12.25 9.72
N LYS A 111 0.58 13.45 9.92
CA LYS A 111 -0.84 13.61 10.25
C LYS A 111 -1.69 13.21 9.04
N ILE A 112 -2.59 12.28 9.26
CA ILE A 112 -3.59 11.81 8.30
C ILE A 112 -4.94 11.74 9.01
N GLY A 113 -6.02 11.83 8.26
CA GLY A 113 -7.39 11.71 8.75
C GLY A 113 -7.65 10.30 9.27
N ILE A 114 -8.59 10.19 10.20
CA ILE A 114 -8.93 8.92 10.86
C ILE A 114 -9.47 7.90 9.84
N TRP A 115 -10.09 8.36 8.75
CA TRP A 115 -10.67 7.50 7.72
C TRP A 115 -10.40 8.04 6.30
N THR A 116 -9.49 7.39 5.57
CA THR A 116 -9.16 7.67 4.16
C THR A 116 -9.40 6.45 3.23
N PRO A 117 -10.66 6.09 2.89
CA PRO A 117 -10.99 4.90 2.09
C PRO A 117 -10.51 4.92 0.65
N THR A 118 -10.41 6.12 0.09
CA THR A 118 -10.18 6.35 -1.33
C THR A 118 -8.89 7.12 -1.54
N THR A 119 -8.30 7.00 -2.72
CA THR A 119 -7.13 7.79 -3.13
C THR A 119 -7.38 9.28 -2.93
N HIS A 120 -8.55 9.78 -3.34
CA HIS A 120 -8.94 11.18 -3.17
C HIS A 120 -8.96 11.60 -1.70
N SER A 121 -9.58 10.80 -0.81
CA SER A 121 -9.64 11.11 0.62
C SER A 121 -8.25 11.07 1.28
N LEU A 122 -7.40 10.13 0.87
CA LEU A 122 -6.03 10.00 1.37
C LEU A 122 -5.18 11.20 0.94
N LEU A 123 -5.21 11.55 -0.35
CA LEU A 123 -4.46 12.69 -0.88
C LEU A 123 -4.98 14.02 -0.33
N ALA A 124 -6.29 14.22 -0.23
CA ALA A 124 -6.88 15.41 0.37
C ALA A 124 -6.45 15.56 1.84
N SER A 125 -6.51 14.46 2.60
CA SER A 125 -6.04 14.45 3.98
C SER A 125 -4.55 14.76 4.08
N LEU A 126 -3.72 14.18 3.22
CA LEU A 126 -2.28 14.39 3.24
C LEU A 126 -1.93 15.84 2.90
N ARG A 127 -2.64 16.45 1.95
CA ARG A 127 -2.46 17.86 1.56
C ARG A 127 -2.92 18.83 2.65
N TRP A 128 -3.99 18.50 3.37
CA TRP A 128 -4.53 19.37 4.42
C TRP A 128 -3.75 19.27 5.73
N LEU A 129 -3.46 18.04 6.17
CA LEU A 129 -2.92 17.77 7.51
C LEU A 129 -1.42 17.49 7.52
N GLY A 130 -0.87 17.04 6.39
CA GLY A 130 0.54 16.67 6.27
C GLY A 130 1.50 17.85 6.43
N PRO A 131 2.81 17.57 6.55
CA PRO A 131 3.81 18.61 6.70
C PRO A 131 3.85 19.56 5.49
N PRO A 132 4.30 20.82 5.67
CA PRO A 132 4.32 21.83 4.61
C PRO A 132 5.18 21.48 3.39
N SER A 133 6.09 20.52 3.52
CA SER A 133 6.89 19.98 2.40
C SER A 133 6.04 19.21 1.40
N ILE A 134 4.86 18.74 1.80
CA ILE A 134 3.88 18.10 0.93
C ILE A 134 2.96 19.17 0.36
N LYS A 135 3.44 19.90 -0.65
CA LYS A 135 2.60 20.83 -1.43
C LYS A 135 2.59 20.41 -2.89
N PRO A 136 1.44 20.50 -3.58
CA PRO A 136 1.44 20.41 -5.03
C PRO A 136 2.31 21.55 -5.57
N ARG A 137 3.19 21.21 -6.52
CA ARG A 137 3.80 22.23 -7.38
C ARG A 137 2.79 22.68 -8.41
#